data_AF-A0A3M5MVN0-F1
#
_entry.id   AF-A0A3M5MVN0-F1
#
_cell.length_a   1.000
_cell.length_b   1.000
_cell.length_c   1.000
_cell.angle_alpha   90.00
_cell.angle_beta   90.00
_cell.angle_gamma   90.00
#
_symmetry.space_group_name_H-M   'P 1'
#
loop_
_entity.id
_entity.type
_entity.pdbx_description
1 polymer ?
#
loop_
_entity_poly.entity_id
_entity_poly.type
_entity_poly.pdbx_seq_one_letter_code
_entity_poly.pdbx_strand_id
1 'polypeptide(L)'
;MTASTMTKLEKTIFEEVADVLKILQGFAGKTLSDDDHCLALDMEAGANALIKLARFDSGMGDTAKQLLCAMIPTLASATEELNQIQNGVNA
;
A
#
# COMPACT_ATOMS: atom_id res chain seq x y z
N MET A 1 1.36 -27.18 12.55
CA MET A 1 1.41 -25.93 11.77
C MET A 1 2.42 -25.01 12.43
N THR A 2 3.65 -24.95 11.93
CA THR A 2 4.66 -24.02 12.45
C THR A 2 4.36 -22.63 11.87
N ALA A 3 4.11 -21.65 12.73
CA ALA A 3 4.07 -20.26 12.30
C ALA A 3 5.44 -19.91 11.71
N SER A 4 5.52 -19.79 10.38
CA SER A 4 6.74 -19.30 9.72
C SER A 4 7.00 -17.90 10.25
N THR A 5 8.04 -17.76 11.06
CA THR A 5 8.41 -16.49 11.66
C THR A 5 8.92 -15.61 10.52
N MET A 6 8.24 -14.48 10.28
CA MET A 6 8.70 -13.51 9.29
C MET A 6 10.12 -13.05 9.63
N THR A 7 10.96 -12.93 8.61
CA THR A 7 12.28 -12.32 8.72
C THR A 7 12.14 -10.83 9.08
N LYS A 8 13.23 -10.22 9.57
CA LYS A 8 13.24 -8.78 9.84
C LYS A 8 12.93 -7.96 8.59
N LEU A 9 13.47 -8.34 7.44
CA LEU A 9 13.21 -7.67 6.16
C LEU A 9 11.73 -7.76 5.76
N GLU A 10 11.14 -8.95 5.85
CA GLU A 10 9.71 -9.16 5.58
C GLU A 10 8.83 -8.30 6.47
N LYS A 11 9.16 -8.25 7.76
CA LYS A 11 8.42 -7.44 8.73
C LYS A 11 8.53 -5.95 8.41
N THR A 12 9.74 -5.46 8.12
CA THR A 12 9.95 -4.03 7.77
C THR A 12 9.20 -3.65 6.50
N ILE A 13 9.24 -4.47 5.45
CA ILE A 13 8.49 -4.20 4.22
C ILE A 13 6.99 -4.19 4.49
N PHE A 14 6.49 -5.13 5.29
CA PHE A 14 5.08 -5.19 5.64
C PHE A 14 4.63 -3.96 6.45
N GLU A 15 5.42 -3.54 7.43
CA GLU A 15 5.13 -2.35 8.24
C GLU A 15 5.12 -1.09 7.38
N GLU A 16 6.09 -0.91 6.48
CA GLU A 16 6.15 0.25 5.58
C GLU A 16 4.92 0.32 4.67
N VAL A 17 4.55 -0.80 4.05
CA VAL A 17 3.37 -0.87 3.17
C VAL A 17 2.08 -0.67 3.96
N ALA A 18 2.00 -1.15 5.20
CA ALA A 18 0.85 -0.98 6.07
C ALA A 18 0.69 0.47 6.54
N ASP A 19 1.80 1.15 6.83
CA ASP A 19 1.79 2.57 7.22
C ASP A 19 1.35 3.45 6.06
N VAL A 20 1.85 3.19 4.84
CA VAL A 20 1.37 3.87 3.62
C VAL A 20 -0.14 3.66 3.46
N LEU A 21 -0.62 2.41 3.55
CA LEU A 21 -2.04 2.13 3.41
C LEU A 21 -2.89 2.88 4.44
N LYS A 22 -2.42 2.95 5.69
CA LYS A 22 -3.10 3.67 6.77
C LYS A 22 -3.17 5.17 6.48
N ILE A 23 -2.11 5.75 5.91
CA ILE A 23 -2.09 7.16 5.51
C ILE A 23 -3.10 7.40 4.38
N LEU A 24 -3.09 6.57 3.34
CA LEU A 24 -4.04 6.67 2.22
C LEU A 24 -5.50 6.52 2.68
N GLN A 25 -5.78 5.57 3.56
CA GLN A 25 -7.10 5.42 4.18
C GLN A 25 -7.48 6.61 5.05
N GLY A 26 -6.49 7.29 5.65
CA GLY A 26 -6.68 8.53 6.39
C GLY A 26 -7.16 9.70 5.53
N PHE A 27 -6.99 9.62 4.21
CA PHE A 27 -7.48 10.59 3.24
C PHE A 27 -8.87 10.27 2.69
N ALA A 28 -9.37 9.05 2.90
CA ALA A 28 -10.69 8.65 2.41
C ALA A 28 -11.81 9.57 2.92
N GLY A 29 -12.69 9.99 2.01
CA GLY A 29 -13.82 10.88 2.29
C GLY A 29 -13.44 12.34 2.59
N LYS A 30 -12.17 12.73 2.44
CA LYS A 30 -11.71 14.11 2.63
C LYS A 30 -11.44 14.77 1.28
N THR A 31 -11.82 16.05 1.16
CA THR A 31 -11.32 16.89 0.07
C THR A 31 -9.84 17.15 0.32
N LEU A 32 -8.99 16.65 -0.58
CA LEU A 32 -7.55 16.84 -0.52
C LEU A 32 -7.14 18.11 -1.27
N SER A 33 -6.03 18.71 -0.84
CA SER A 33 -5.30 19.66 -1.68
C SER A 33 -4.62 18.92 -2.84
N ASP A 34 -4.26 19.65 -3.90
CA ASP A 34 -3.50 19.07 -5.02
C ASP A 34 -2.15 18.50 -4.55
N ASP A 35 -1.52 19.11 -3.55
CA ASP A 35 -0.27 18.64 -2.95
C ASP A 35 -0.46 17.33 -2.18
N ASP A 36 -1.52 17.24 -1.36
CA ASP A 36 -1.85 16.00 -0.64
C ASP A 36 -2.22 14.86 -1.59
N HIS A 37 -2.88 15.20 -2.71
CA HIS A 37 -3.23 14.23 -3.75
C HIS A 37 -1.98 13.69 -4.46
N CYS A 38 -1.07 14.57 -4.89
CA CYS A 38 0.21 14.16 -5.47
C CYS A 38 1.01 13.28 -4.48
N LEU A 39 1.07 13.69 -3.21
CA LEU A 39 1.73 12.91 -2.16
C LEU A 39 1.11 11.52 -2.00
N ALA A 40 -0.21 11.41 -1.99
CA ALA A 40 -0.89 10.13 -1.88
C ALA A 40 -0.58 9.20 -3.07
N LEU A 41 -0.53 9.73 -4.30
CA LEU A 41 -0.14 8.96 -5.48
C LEU A 41 1.31 8.49 -5.41
N ASP A 42 2.24 9.35 -4.99
CA ASP A 42 3.65 9.00 -4.82
C ASP A 42 3.83 7.89 -3.77
N MET A 43 3.08 7.97 -2.66
CA MET A 43 3.10 6.96 -1.61
C MET A 43 2.55 5.62 -2.09
N GLU A 44 1.44 5.58 -2.84
CA GLU A 44 0.94 4.34 -3.46
C GLU A 44 1.98 3.72 -4.38
N ALA A 45 2.57 4.52 -5.27
CA ALA A 45 3.57 4.07 -6.21
C ALA A 45 4.79 3.48 -5.48
N GLY A 46 5.23 4.12 -4.39
CA GLY A 46 6.30 3.65 -3.52
C GLY A 46 5.99 2.31 -2.86
N ALA A 47 4.82 2.16 -2.25
CA ALA A 47 4.40 0.91 -1.64
C ALA A 47 4.27 -0.22 -2.67
N ASN A 48 3.71 0.06 -3.84
CA ASN A 48 3.57 -0.91 -4.93
C ASN A 48 4.95 -1.35 -5.48
N ALA A 49 5.90 -0.42 -5.60
CA ALA A 49 7.27 -0.72 -5.98
C ALA A 49 7.97 -1.61 -4.94
N LEU A 50 7.83 -1.29 -3.65
CA LEU A 50 8.36 -2.11 -2.56
C LEU A 50 7.82 -3.54 -2.61
N ILE A 51 6.50 -3.72 -2.78
CA ILE A 51 5.89 -5.06 -2.90
C ILE A 51 6.46 -5.81 -4.12
N LYS A 52 6.60 -5.14 -5.28
CA LYS A 52 7.14 -5.76 -6.49
C LYS A 52 8.61 -6.18 -6.32
N LEU A 53 9.45 -5.33 -5.74
CA LEU A 53 10.85 -5.64 -5.44
C LEU A 53 10.95 -6.80 -4.44
N ALA A 54 10.13 -6.75 -3.40
CA ALA A 54 10.01 -7.80 -2.40
C ALA A 54 9.62 -9.16 -3.01
N ARG A 55 8.91 -9.19 -4.14
CA ARG A 55 8.58 -10.43 -4.85
C ARG A 55 9.69 -10.93 -5.77
N PHE A 56 10.48 -10.03 -6.36
CA PHE A 56 11.42 -10.38 -7.43
C PHE A 56 12.75 -10.94 -6.91
N ASP A 57 13.31 -10.38 -5.82
CA ASP A 57 14.74 -10.64 -5.52
C ASP A 57 15.13 -10.63 -4.02
N SER A 58 14.20 -10.95 -3.12
CA SER A 58 14.39 -10.71 -1.67
C SER A 58 14.69 -11.97 -0.83
N GLY A 59 14.61 -13.17 -1.41
CA GLY A 59 14.61 -14.41 -0.61
C GLY A 59 13.41 -14.58 0.33
N MET A 60 12.33 -13.81 0.11
CA MET A 60 11.13 -13.87 0.94
C MET A 60 10.41 -15.21 0.89
N GLY A 61 9.91 -15.63 2.05
CA GLY A 61 9.03 -16.77 2.22
C GLY A 61 7.65 -16.56 1.60
N ASP A 62 7.04 -17.66 1.17
CA ASP A 62 5.78 -17.64 0.40
C ASP A 62 4.61 -16.99 1.17
N THR A 63 4.55 -17.20 2.48
CA THR A 63 3.52 -16.56 3.33
C THR A 63 3.64 -15.04 3.32
N ALA A 64 4.86 -14.50 3.42
CA ALA A 64 5.07 -13.06 3.42
C ALA A 64 4.80 -12.45 2.03
N LYS A 65 5.16 -13.17 0.95
CA LYS A 65 4.78 -12.79 -0.43
C LYS A 65 3.27 -12.74 -0.61
N GLN A 66 2.54 -13.75 -0.12
CA GLN A 66 1.07 -13.78 -0.22
C GLN A 66 0.43 -12.62 0.54
N LEU A 67 0.91 -12.32 1.74
CA LEU A 67 0.41 -11.21 2.55
C LEU A 67 0.66 -9.86 1.86
N LEU A 68 1.86 -9.60 1.34
CA LEU A 68 2.14 -8.37 0.59
C LEU A 68 1.32 -8.27 -0.70
N CYS A 69 1.16 -9.37 -1.44
CA CYS A 69 0.31 -9.40 -2.63
C CYS A 69 -1.14 -9.05 -2.32
N ALA A 70 -1.67 -9.49 -1.17
CA ALA A 70 -3.02 -9.18 -0.74
C ALA A 70 -3.24 -7.69 -0.42
N MET A 71 -2.17 -6.92 -0.21
CA MET A 71 -2.25 -5.48 0.03
C MET A 71 -2.32 -4.65 -1.26
N ILE A 72 -1.90 -5.21 -2.41
CA ILE A 72 -1.90 -4.50 -3.71
C ILE A 72 -3.31 -4.02 -4.09
N PRO A 73 -4.38 -4.85 -4.05
CA PRO A 73 -5.72 -4.38 -4.39
C PRO A 73 -6.22 -3.29 -3.43
N THR A 74 -5.83 -3.36 -2.15
CA THR A 74 -6.24 -2.37 -1.14
C THR A 74 -5.57 -1.01 -1.36
N LEU A 75 -4.30 -1.00 -1.77
CA LEU A 75 -3.59 0.23 -2.17
C LEU A 75 -4.22 0.87 -3.41
N ALA A 76 -4.56 0.04 -4.41
CA ALA A 76 -5.23 0.50 -5.62
C ALA A 76 -6.62 1.09 -5.31
N SER A 77 -7.43 0.41 -4.50
CA SER A 77 -8.76 0.88 -4.09
C SER A 77 -8.69 2.20 -3.33
N ALA A 78 -7.78 2.31 -2.35
CA ALA A 78 -7.62 3.54 -1.58
C ALA A 78 -7.29 4.74 -2.49
N THR A 79 -6.44 4.52 -3.49
CA THR A 79 -6.05 5.57 -4.45
C THR A 79 -7.16 5.90 -5.44
N GLU A 80 -7.92 4.91 -5.87
CA GLU A 80 -9.08 5.12 -6.74
C GLU A 80 -10.17 5.95 -6.05
N GLU A 81 -10.41 5.71 -4.76
CA GLU A 81 -11.29 6.55 -3.93
C GLU A 81 -10.84 8.01 -3.89
N LEU A 82 -9.52 8.26 -3.78
CA LEU A 82 -8.98 9.62 -3.83
C LEU A 82 -9.20 10.30 -5.18
N ASN A 83 -9.00 9.56 -6.27
CA ASN A 83 -9.24 10.06 -7.62
C ASN A 83 -10.72 10.37 -7.87
N GLN A 84 -11.65 9.59 -7.32
CA GLN A 84 -13.08 9.86 -7.44
C GLN A 84 -13.50 11.11 -6.67
N ILE A 85 -12.90 11.36 -5.49
CA ILE A 85 -13.17 12.56 -4.70
C ILE A 85 -12.69 13.82 -5.43
N GLN A 86 -11.49 13.81 -6.00
CA GLN A 86 -10.95 14.98 -6.72
C GLN A 86 -11.72 15.29 -8.01
N ASN A 87 -12.20 14.25 -8.72
CA ASN A 87 -13.00 14.40 -9.93
C ASN A 87 -14.49 14.71 -9.67
N GLY A 88 -14.90 14.86 -8.40
CA GLY A 88 -16.28 15.18 -8.03
C GLY A 88 -17.29 14.07 -8.34
N VAL A 89 -16.85 12.81 -8.42
CA VAL A 89 -17.70 11.67 -8.83
C VAL A 89 -18.51 11.09 -7.66
N ASN A 90 -18.24 11.51 -6.41
CA ASN A 90 -19.09 11.20 -5.25
C ASN A 90 -19.78 12.48 -4.74
N ALA A 91 -21.00 12.72 -5.22
CA ALA A 91 -22.00 13.59 -4.60
C ALA A 91 -23.20 12.76 -4.15
#